data_AF-A1Z8L7-F1
#
_entry.id   AF-A1Z8L7-F1
#
_cell.length_a   1.000
_cell.length_b   1.000
_cell.length_c   1.000
_cell.angle_alpha   90.00
_cell.angle_beta   90.00
_cell.angle_gamma   90.00
#
_symmetry.space_group_name_H-M   'P 1'
#
loop_
_entity.id
_entity.type
_entity.pdbx_description
1 polymer ?
#
loop_
_entity_poly.entity_id
_entity_poly.type
_entity_poly.pdbx_seq_one_letter_code
_entity_poly.pdbx_strand_id
1 'polypeptide(L)'
;MQKSIIFLVLPLCLSSSYSAACEGVESDSQCAAYCYGVLNPCIASMGNLQRRVEACEAAVAIARIALNDRRLDNFGTSTNLQLENQNTSQQLLTHGTAMGRKLEENEIFQQLGSKYYYIEKEEKLNWHDALDKCHKMGGHLASLQSQEELDRFNNQLNGLNRYWIDVTNQFNESEFVSVTKGSKANFLSWADGEPTKDGECVDIRTFNGKTTMNDNSCFANLYFICEKSIEI
;
A
#
# COMPACT_ATOMS: atom_id res chain seq x y z
N MET A 1 -31.26 10.03 2.42
CA MET A 1 -31.37 11.50 2.29
C MET A 1 -29.98 12.03 1.94
N GLN A 2 -29.67 12.23 0.65
CA GLN A 2 -28.44 12.85 0.06
C GLN A 2 -28.45 12.43 -1.43
N LYS A 3 -29.29 12.99 -2.31
CA LYS A 3 -29.24 14.31 -2.97
C LYS A 3 -27.84 14.67 -3.50
N SER A 4 -27.65 14.31 -4.78
CA SER A 4 -27.09 15.13 -5.86
C SER A 4 -25.86 15.97 -5.55
N ILE A 5 -24.69 15.47 -5.96
CA ILE A 5 -23.46 16.25 -6.01
C ILE A 5 -22.78 15.95 -7.36
N ILE A 6 -22.81 16.99 -8.22
CA ILE A 6 -21.84 17.32 -9.30
C ILE A 6 -22.02 16.62 -10.66
N PHE A 7 -22.83 17.28 -11.52
CA PHE A 7 -22.81 17.16 -12.99
C PHE A 7 -22.48 18.53 -13.64
N LEU A 8 -21.63 19.34 -13.00
CA LEU A 8 -21.40 20.76 -13.35
C LEU A 8 -19.99 21.10 -13.85
N VAL A 9 -19.30 20.16 -14.51
CA VAL A 9 -18.03 20.46 -15.21
C VAL A 9 -18.14 20.07 -16.68
N LEU A 10 -19.09 20.70 -17.37
CA LEU A 10 -19.35 20.48 -18.80
C LEU A 10 -19.72 21.79 -19.51
N PRO A 11 -18.94 22.88 -19.32
CA PRO A 11 -18.70 23.76 -20.47
C PRO A 11 -17.34 24.48 -20.38
N LEU A 12 -16.20 23.77 -20.52
CA LEU A 12 -14.89 24.42 -20.62
C LEU A 12 -14.00 23.92 -21.78
N CYS A 13 -14.42 22.88 -22.52
CA CYS A 13 -13.66 22.37 -23.68
C CYS A 13 -14.37 22.56 -25.03
N LEU A 14 -15.49 23.29 -25.08
CA LEU A 14 -16.31 23.46 -26.30
C LEU A 14 -16.07 24.79 -27.03
N SER A 15 -15.14 25.64 -26.57
CA SER A 15 -14.95 27.01 -27.10
C SER A 15 -13.79 27.17 -28.10
N SER A 16 -13.15 26.10 -28.56
CA SER A 16 -12.04 26.18 -29.53
C SER A 16 -12.08 25.10 -30.60
N SER A 17 -13.19 25.03 -31.36
CA SER A 17 -13.26 24.19 -32.56
C SER A 17 -13.96 24.95 -33.67
N TYR A 18 -13.22 25.82 -34.36
CA TYR A 18 -13.67 26.42 -35.61
C TYR A 18 -13.78 25.31 -36.68
N SER A 19 -15.01 25.10 -37.12
CA SER A 19 -15.51 24.47 -38.35
C SER A 19 -14.48 23.88 -39.32
N ALA A 20 -14.46 22.55 -39.43
CA ALA A 20 -14.12 21.85 -40.68
C ALA A 20 -15.27 20.87 -40.96
N ALA A 21 -16.10 21.17 -41.96
CA ALA A 21 -17.16 20.27 -42.39
C ALA A 21 -16.54 19.06 -43.11
N CYS A 22 -16.71 17.85 -42.57
CA CYS A 22 -16.36 16.60 -43.26
C CYS A 22 -17.45 16.30 -44.31
N GLU A 23 -17.19 16.56 -45.60
CA GLU A 23 -18.02 16.07 -46.71
C GLU A 23 -17.40 14.80 -47.30
N GLY A 24 -18.10 13.65 -47.22
CA GLY A 24 -17.73 12.41 -47.93
C GLY A 24 -18.07 11.13 -47.17
N VAL A 25 -18.66 10.14 -47.85
CA VAL A 25 -19.19 8.88 -47.26
C VAL A 25 -18.07 7.91 -46.79
N GLU A 26 -16.82 8.15 -47.18
CA GLU A 26 -15.62 7.45 -46.65
C GLU A 26 -14.96 8.16 -45.44
N SER A 27 -15.50 9.32 -45.03
CA SER A 27 -14.90 10.16 -43.98
C SER A 27 -15.26 9.75 -42.54
N ASP A 28 -16.24 8.87 -42.36
CA ASP A 28 -16.74 8.48 -41.04
C ASP A 28 -15.63 7.91 -40.14
N SER A 29 -14.74 7.09 -40.70
CA SER A 29 -13.62 6.49 -39.96
C SER A 29 -12.56 7.53 -39.55
N GLN A 30 -12.30 8.51 -40.40
CA GLN A 30 -11.28 9.54 -40.19
C GLN A 30 -11.76 10.61 -39.20
N CYS A 31 -13.01 11.06 -39.32
CA CYS A 31 -13.59 12.03 -38.40
C CYS A 31 -13.82 11.39 -37.01
N ALA A 32 -14.14 10.08 -36.93
CA ALA A 32 -14.17 9.34 -35.67
C ALA A 32 -12.78 9.24 -34.99
N ALA A 33 -11.72 8.93 -35.76
CA ALA A 33 -10.35 8.85 -35.23
C ALA A 33 -9.85 10.21 -34.71
N TYR A 34 -10.12 11.30 -35.42
CA TYR A 34 -9.78 12.65 -34.97
C TYR A 34 -10.52 13.03 -33.68
N CYS A 35 -11.83 12.84 -33.63
CA CYS A 35 -12.63 13.09 -32.43
C CYS A 35 -12.13 12.27 -31.24
N TYR A 36 -11.84 10.98 -31.44
CA TYR A 36 -11.26 10.13 -30.41
C TYR A 36 -9.90 10.66 -29.94
N GLY A 37 -9.01 11.06 -30.85
CA GLY A 37 -7.71 11.65 -30.49
C GLY A 37 -7.82 12.90 -29.61
N VAL A 38 -8.81 13.77 -29.87
CA VAL A 38 -9.09 14.96 -29.05
C VAL A 38 -9.70 14.60 -27.69
N LEU A 39 -10.57 13.59 -27.64
CA LEU A 39 -11.27 13.15 -26.42
C LEU A 39 -10.41 12.26 -25.51
N ASN A 40 -9.44 11.52 -26.08
CA ASN A 40 -8.70 10.48 -25.37
C ASN A 40 -7.96 10.99 -24.11
N PRO A 41 -7.31 12.17 -24.11
CA PRO A 41 -6.69 12.71 -22.89
C PRO A 41 -7.70 12.97 -21.77
N CYS A 42 -8.91 13.45 -22.11
CA CYS A 42 -9.98 13.68 -21.15
C CYS A 42 -10.51 12.35 -20.58
N ILE A 43 -10.71 11.35 -21.43
CA ILE A 43 -11.18 10.02 -21.02
C ILE A 43 -10.13 9.35 -20.10
N ALA A 44 -8.84 9.43 -20.45
CA ALA A 44 -7.76 8.93 -19.63
C ALA A 44 -7.69 9.64 -18.26
N SER A 45 -7.83 10.97 -18.25
CA SER A 45 -7.89 11.74 -17.00
C SER A 45 -9.10 11.37 -16.14
N MET A 46 -10.26 11.09 -16.73
CA MET A 46 -11.44 10.60 -16.01
C MET A 46 -11.19 9.23 -15.39
N GLY A 47 -10.56 8.31 -16.13
CA GLY A 47 -10.16 7.00 -15.59
C GLY A 47 -9.17 7.11 -14.42
N ASN A 48 -8.22 8.04 -14.49
CA ASN A 48 -7.29 8.32 -13.39
C ASN A 48 -8.01 8.89 -12.16
N LEU A 49 -8.95 9.82 -12.36
CA LEU A 49 -9.74 10.38 -11.26
C LEU A 49 -10.63 9.33 -10.61
N GLN A 50 -11.25 8.45 -11.39
CA GLN A 50 -12.07 7.37 -10.85
C GLN A 50 -11.25 6.41 -9.98
N ARG A 51 -10.07 5.97 -10.46
CA ARG A 51 -9.15 5.14 -9.66
C ARG A 51 -8.73 5.81 -8.34
N ARG A 52 -8.51 7.13 -8.35
CA ARG A 52 -8.17 7.90 -7.14
C ARG A 52 -9.34 7.97 -6.14
N VAL A 53 -10.58 8.08 -6.63
CA VAL A 53 -11.77 8.07 -5.77
C VAL A 53 -11.95 6.68 -5.16
N GLU A 54 -11.86 5.62 -5.95
CA GLU A 54 -11.97 4.23 -5.47
C GLU A 54 -10.89 3.91 -4.41
N ALA A 55 -9.65 4.34 -4.63
CA ALA A 55 -8.57 4.20 -3.65
C ALA A 55 -8.83 4.98 -2.35
N CYS A 56 -9.39 6.19 -2.45
CA CYS A 56 -9.73 6.99 -1.28
C CYS A 56 -10.90 6.37 -0.48
N GLU A 57 -11.92 5.84 -1.15
CA GLU A 57 -13.04 5.16 -0.50
C GLU A 57 -12.58 3.89 0.23
N ALA A 58 -11.69 3.11 -0.41
CA ALA A 58 -11.06 1.94 0.22
C ALA A 58 -10.26 2.33 1.47
N ALA A 59 -9.41 3.37 1.39
CA ALA A 59 -8.63 3.85 2.52
C ALA A 59 -9.52 4.31 3.70
N VAL A 60 -10.63 5.00 3.41
CA VAL A 60 -11.60 5.41 4.46
C VAL A 60 -12.30 4.19 5.08
N ALA A 61 -12.65 3.18 4.28
CA ALA A 61 -13.23 1.95 4.81
C ALA A 61 -12.26 1.22 5.74
N ILE A 62 -10.99 1.08 5.33
CA ILE A 62 -9.92 0.47 6.13
C ILE A 62 -9.70 1.26 7.43
N ALA A 63 -9.62 2.60 7.36
CA ALA A 63 -9.46 3.44 8.54
C ALA A 63 -10.65 3.31 9.53
N ARG A 64 -11.88 3.17 9.02
CA ARG A 64 -13.07 2.93 9.87
C ARG A 64 -13.02 1.56 10.54
N ILE A 65 -12.59 0.52 9.82
CA ILE A 65 -12.41 -0.83 10.39
C ILE A 65 -11.34 -0.78 11.49
N ALA A 66 -10.18 -0.17 11.23
CA ALA A 66 -9.11 -0.02 12.21
C ALA A 66 -9.55 0.76 13.47
N LEU A 67 -10.35 1.81 13.31
CA LEU A 67 -10.91 2.55 14.46
C LEU A 67 -11.93 1.73 15.25
N ASN A 68 -12.72 0.88 14.59
CA ASN A 68 -13.67 -0.01 15.25
C ASN A 68 -12.96 -1.15 15.98
N ASP A 69 -11.86 -1.67 15.43
CA ASP A 69 -11.03 -2.69 16.05
C ASP A 69 -10.40 -2.18 17.36
N ARG A 70 -9.78 -0.99 17.33
CA ARG A 70 -9.31 -0.31 18.55
C ARG A 70 -10.41 -0.03 19.57
N ARG A 71 -11.64 0.20 19.13
CA ARG A 71 -12.79 0.36 20.05
C ARG A 71 -13.18 -0.97 20.70
N LEU A 72 -13.12 -2.07 19.96
CA LEU A 72 -13.36 -3.42 20.49
C LEU A 72 -12.29 -3.81 21.50
N ASP A 73 -11.03 -3.47 21.28
CA ASP A 73 -9.94 -3.72 22.24
C ASP A 73 -10.11 -2.94 23.54
N ASN A 74 -10.44 -1.64 23.44
CA ASN A 74 -10.73 -0.79 24.61
C ASN A 74 -11.98 -1.27 25.38
N PHE A 75 -12.98 -1.79 24.66
CA PHE A 75 -14.16 -2.40 25.28
C PHE A 75 -13.82 -3.73 25.95
N GLY A 76 -12.93 -4.53 25.34
CA GLY A 76 -12.40 -5.78 25.92
C GLY A 76 -11.62 -5.53 27.20
N THR A 77 -10.74 -4.52 27.24
CA THR A 77 -10.01 -4.11 28.46
C THR A 77 -10.95 -3.58 29.53
N SER A 78 -11.94 -2.75 29.16
CA SER A 78 -12.95 -2.25 30.11
C SER A 78 -13.80 -3.37 30.70
N THR A 79 -14.16 -4.36 29.89
CA THR A 79 -14.94 -5.54 30.32
C THR A 79 -14.09 -6.45 31.22
N ASN A 80 -12.81 -6.67 30.88
CA ASN A 80 -11.89 -7.44 31.71
C ASN A 80 -11.62 -6.78 33.06
N LEU A 81 -11.48 -5.45 33.12
CA LEU A 81 -11.36 -4.69 34.38
C LEU A 81 -12.63 -4.77 35.23
N GLN A 82 -13.82 -4.80 34.61
CA GLN A 82 -15.07 -5.02 35.33
C GLN A 82 -15.20 -6.46 35.85
N LEU A 83 -14.72 -7.44 35.07
CA LEU A 83 -14.75 -8.86 35.43
C LEU A 83 -13.73 -9.19 36.53
N GLU A 84 -12.55 -8.57 36.53
CA GLU A 84 -11.52 -8.71 37.57
C GLU A 84 -11.95 -8.11 38.92
N ASN A 85 -12.73 -7.03 38.90
CA ASN A 85 -13.31 -6.43 40.10
C ASN A 85 -14.49 -7.25 40.69
N GLN A 86 -15.09 -8.14 39.90
CA GLN A 86 -16.19 -9.01 40.36
C GLN A 86 -15.73 -10.41 40.76
N ASN A 87 -14.56 -10.86 40.29
CA ASN A 87 -14.07 -12.24 40.50
C ASN A 87 -12.84 -12.35 41.44
N THR A 88 -12.48 -11.28 42.16
CA THR A 88 -11.31 -11.22 43.07
C THR A 88 -11.38 -12.19 44.27
N SER A 89 -12.44 -12.99 44.39
CA SER A 89 -12.60 -14.04 45.41
C SER A 89 -12.64 -15.48 44.86
N GLN A 90 -12.54 -15.69 43.54
CA GLN A 90 -12.64 -17.02 42.90
C GLN A 90 -11.57 -17.32 41.83
N GLN A 91 -10.65 -16.40 41.55
CA GLN A 91 -9.80 -16.47 40.35
C GLN A 91 -8.37 -17.01 40.52
N LEU A 92 -7.98 -17.52 41.69
CA LEU A 92 -6.62 -18.05 41.88
C LEU A 92 -6.32 -19.39 41.18
N LEU A 93 -7.27 -19.97 40.43
CA LEU A 93 -7.12 -21.33 39.85
C LEU A 93 -7.59 -21.48 38.38
N THR A 94 -7.98 -20.40 37.68
CA THR A 94 -8.54 -20.51 36.31
C THR A 94 -7.98 -19.54 35.27
N HIS A 95 -7.03 -18.66 35.62
CA HIS A 95 -6.42 -17.66 34.71
C HIS A 95 -5.32 -18.19 33.77
N GLY A 96 -5.15 -19.50 33.65
CA GLY A 96 -4.03 -20.13 32.93
C GLY A 96 -4.17 -20.32 31.41
N THR A 97 -5.25 -19.86 30.76
CA THR A 97 -5.55 -20.29 29.37
C THR A 97 -5.80 -19.16 28.35
N ALA A 98 -5.87 -17.89 28.77
CA ALA A 98 -6.03 -16.75 27.85
C ALA A 98 -4.68 -16.22 27.29
N MET A 99 -3.57 -16.55 27.95
CA MET A 99 -2.23 -16.11 27.57
C MET A 99 -1.60 -16.97 26.45
N GLY A 100 -2.23 -18.10 26.11
CA GLY A 100 -1.73 -19.04 25.08
C GLY A 100 -2.08 -18.68 23.63
N ARG A 101 -3.07 -17.80 23.38
CA ARG A 101 -3.45 -17.39 22.01
C ARG A 101 -2.67 -16.21 21.45
N LYS A 102 -2.00 -15.42 22.31
CA LYS A 102 -1.21 -14.24 21.91
C LYS A 102 0.25 -14.57 21.56
N LEU A 103 0.66 -15.84 21.75
CA LEU A 103 2.04 -16.30 21.51
C LEU A 103 2.23 -16.95 20.13
N GLU A 104 1.22 -17.61 19.55
CA GLU A 104 1.35 -18.25 18.23
C GLU A 104 1.40 -17.24 17.07
N GLU A 105 0.75 -16.07 17.19
CA GLU A 105 0.75 -15.06 16.13
C GLU A 105 2.10 -14.31 16.01
N ASN A 106 2.97 -14.42 17.01
CA ASN A 106 4.25 -13.71 17.06
C ASN A 106 5.43 -14.58 16.60
N GLU A 107 5.23 -15.85 16.22
CA GLU A 107 6.34 -16.72 15.78
C GLU A 107 6.82 -16.40 14.36
N ILE A 108 5.96 -15.86 13.50
CA ILE A 108 6.32 -15.60 12.09
C ILE A 108 7.08 -14.29 11.88
N PHE A 109 6.85 -13.29 12.75
CA PHE A 109 7.54 -12.00 12.66
C PHE A 109 8.79 -12.00 13.53
N GLN A 110 9.95 -11.82 12.93
CA GLN A 110 11.22 -11.67 13.64
C GLN A 110 11.47 -10.22 14.04
N GLN A 111 11.96 -10.01 15.26
CA GLN A 111 12.34 -8.68 15.72
C GLN A 111 13.67 -8.27 15.09
N LEU A 112 13.68 -7.14 14.36
CA LEU A 112 14.90 -6.49 13.88
C LEU A 112 14.92 -5.06 14.42
N GLY A 113 15.53 -4.87 15.59
CA GLY A 113 15.57 -3.57 16.27
C GLY A 113 14.31 -3.30 17.07
N SER A 114 13.72 -2.12 16.86
CA SER A 114 12.47 -1.72 17.50
C SER A 114 11.21 -2.21 16.77
N LYS A 115 11.36 -2.85 15.60
CA LYS A 115 10.27 -3.27 14.73
C LYS A 115 10.31 -4.78 14.49
N TYR A 116 9.18 -5.32 14.03
CA TYR A 116 8.99 -6.73 13.75
C TYR A 116 8.75 -6.92 12.27
N TYR A 117 9.44 -7.88 11.66
CA TYR A 117 9.40 -8.12 10.23
C TYR A 117 9.13 -9.57 9.90
N TYR A 118 8.27 -9.80 8.91
CA TYR A 118 8.13 -11.08 8.24
C TYR A 118 8.84 -10.99 6.89
N ILE A 119 9.77 -11.89 6.62
CA ILE A 119 10.51 -11.96 5.36
C ILE A 119 10.03 -13.20 4.61
N GLU A 120 9.24 -13.01 3.55
CA GLU A 120 8.75 -14.10 2.71
C GLU A 120 9.91 -14.74 1.94
N LYS A 121 9.95 -16.07 1.86
CA LYS A 121 11.06 -16.82 1.22
C LYS A 121 10.58 -17.90 0.24
N GLU A 122 9.28 -18.16 0.16
CA GLU A 122 8.69 -19.24 -0.62
C GLU A 122 7.77 -18.70 -1.72
N GLU A 123 6.84 -17.80 -1.38
CA GLU A 123 5.86 -17.25 -2.31
C GLU A 123 6.33 -15.95 -2.97
N LYS A 124 6.21 -15.85 -4.30
CA LYS A 124 6.46 -14.61 -5.04
C LYS A 124 5.15 -14.00 -5.51
N LEU A 125 4.96 -12.72 -5.22
CA LEU A 125 3.75 -11.96 -5.54
C LEU A 125 4.09 -10.65 -6.26
N ASN A 126 3.13 -10.12 -7.00
CA ASN A 126 3.20 -8.74 -7.45
C ASN A 126 3.06 -7.77 -6.26
N TRP A 127 3.38 -6.49 -6.47
CA TRP A 127 3.42 -5.52 -5.38
C TRP A 127 2.07 -5.35 -4.66
N HIS A 128 0.96 -5.40 -5.43
CA HIS A 128 -0.40 -5.23 -4.90
C HIS A 128 -0.84 -6.42 -4.05
N ASP A 129 -0.56 -7.64 -4.53
CA ASP A 129 -0.88 -8.86 -3.79
C ASP A 129 -0.01 -8.99 -2.54
N ALA A 130 1.26 -8.57 -2.60
CA ALA A 130 2.14 -8.49 -1.43
C ALA A 130 1.64 -7.48 -0.39
N LEU A 131 1.16 -6.32 -0.83
CA LEU A 131 0.51 -5.32 0.03
C LEU A 131 -0.69 -5.91 0.77
N ASP A 132 -1.60 -6.57 0.04
CA ASP A 132 -2.77 -7.23 0.61
C ASP A 132 -2.39 -8.40 1.54
N LYS A 133 -1.38 -9.19 1.17
CA LYS A 133 -0.87 -10.29 2.01
C LYS A 133 -0.36 -9.77 3.34
N CYS A 134 0.44 -8.72 3.37
CA CYS A 134 0.91 -8.12 4.62
C CYS A 134 -0.22 -7.57 5.48
N HIS A 135 -1.22 -6.92 4.87
CA HIS A 135 -2.42 -6.48 5.60
C HIS A 135 -3.19 -7.65 6.24
N LYS A 136 -3.36 -8.75 5.50
CA LYS A 136 -4.01 -9.97 6.02
C LYS A 136 -3.22 -10.64 7.16
N MET A 137 -1.91 -10.41 7.25
CA MET A 137 -1.04 -10.87 8.34
C MET A 137 -1.03 -9.92 9.55
N GLY A 138 -1.89 -8.88 9.55
CA GLY A 138 -1.95 -7.89 10.62
C GLY A 138 -0.76 -6.93 10.63
N GLY A 139 -0.10 -6.74 9.48
CA GLY A 139 0.98 -5.78 9.28
C GLY A 139 0.75 -4.94 8.03
N HIS A 140 1.82 -4.37 7.48
CA HIS A 140 1.83 -3.67 6.18
C HIS A 140 3.15 -4.01 5.46
N LEU A 141 3.31 -3.69 4.18
CA LEU A 141 4.63 -3.77 3.55
C LEU A 141 5.64 -2.94 4.33
N ALA A 142 6.89 -3.38 4.38
CA ALA A 142 7.91 -2.74 5.20
C ALA A 142 8.08 -1.26 4.85
N SER A 143 8.03 -0.41 5.88
CA SER A 143 8.09 1.04 5.77
C SER A 143 9.42 1.51 6.36
N LEU A 144 10.50 1.31 5.61
CA LEU A 144 11.86 1.59 6.07
C LEU A 144 12.10 3.10 6.17
N GLN A 145 12.44 3.59 7.36
CA GLN A 145 12.54 5.03 7.64
C GLN A 145 13.98 5.54 7.78
N SER A 146 14.98 4.67 7.75
CA SER A 146 16.38 5.07 7.94
C SER A 146 17.36 4.06 7.34
N GLN A 147 18.61 4.50 7.16
CA GLN A 147 19.70 3.62 6.76
C GLN A 147 19.93 2.49 7.77
N GLU A 148 19.75 2.77 9.06
CA GLU A 148 19.87 1.76 10.12
C GLU A 148 18.82 0.65 9.96
N GLU A 149 17.57 0.99 9.62
CA GLU A 149 16.53 -0.01 9.35
C GLU A 149 16.86 -0.84 8.10
N LEU A 150 17.37 -0.22 7.04
CA LEU A 150 17.76 -0.92 5.81
C LEU A 150 18.96 -1.86 6.04
N ASP A 151 19.95 -1.42 6.81
CA ASP A 151 21.17 -2.18 7.07
C ASP A 151 20.90 -3.46 7.88
N ARG A 152 19.80 -3.52 8.63
CA ARG A 152 19.36 -4.75 9.32
C ARG A 152 19.11 -5.91 8.35
N PHE A 153 18.83 -5.61 7.07
CA PHE A 153 18.61 -6.63 6.04
C PHE A 153 19.89 -7.11 5.34
N ASN A 154 21.05 -6.46 5.55
CA ASN A 154 22.32 -6.76 4.87
C ASN A 154 22.77 -8.23 4.98
N ASN A 155 22.36 -8.93 6.03
CA ASN A 155 22.66 -10.35 6.23
C ASN A 155 21.41 -11.24 6.38
N GLN A 156 20.22 -10.70 6.10
CA GLN A 156 18.94 -11.42 6.25
C GLN A 156 18.40 -11.93 4.93
N LEU A 157 18.74 -11.26 3.82
CA LEU A 157 18.23 -11.55 2.49
C LEU A 157 19.23 -12.39 1.69
N ASN A 158 18.72 -13.28 0.85
CA ASN A 158 19.55 -13.97 -0.12
C ASN A 158 19.87 -12.99 -1.27
N GLY A 159 21.16 -12.81 -1.61
CA GLY A 159 21.57 -11.76 -2.53
C GLY A 159 21.10 -11.88 -3.99
N LEU A 160 20.49 -13.01 -4.37
CA LEU A 160 19.84 -13.17 -5.68
C LEU A 160 18.37 -12.76 -5.67
N ASN A 161 17.77 -12.63 -4.49
CA ASN A 161 16.35 -12.36 -4.32
C ASN A 161 16.08 -10.86 -4.14
N ARG A 162 14.89 -10.45 -4.58
CA ARG A 162 14.36 -9.10 -4.43
C ARG A 162 13.09 -9.13 -3.61
N TYR A 163 12.84 -8.06 -2.87
CA TYR A 163 11.78 -7.98 -1.89
C TYR A 163 11.00 -6.67 -1.99
N TRP A 164 9.69 -6.75 -2.18
CA TRP A 164 8.83 -5.57 -2.16
C TRP A 164 8.82 -4.87 -0.79
N ILE A 165 8.81 -3.53 -0.83
CA ILE A 165 8.59 -2.63 0.31
C ILE A 165 7.43 -1.67 -0.01
N ASP A 166 7.03 -0.82 0.94
CA ASP A 166 5.81 0.00 0.84
C ASP A 166 5.91 1.25 -0.06
N VAL A 167 6.98 1.37 -0.84
CA VAL A 167 7.29 2.58 -1.60
C VAL A 167 6.87 2.44 -3.06
N THR A 168 6.17 3.45 -3.58
CA THR A 168 5.68 3.49 -4.96
C THR A 168 5.52 4.93 -5.47
N ASN A 169 5.59 5.17 -6.77
CA ASN A 169 5.21 6.43 -7.41
C ASN A 169 3.92 6.31 -8.25
N GLN A 170 3.16 5.21 -8.12
CA GLN A 170 1.92 4.96 -8.88
C GLN A 170 0.86 6.07 -8.75
N PHE A 171 0.90 6.85 -7.66
CA PHE A 171 -0.05 7.94 -7.41
C PHE A 171 0.41 9.29 -7.98
N ASN A 172 1.71 9.43 -8.22
CA ASN A 172 2.35 10.64 -8.74
C ASN A 172 3.71 10.25 -9.35
N GLU A 173 3.81 10.19 -10.67
CA GLU A 173 5.02 9.75 -11.39
C GLU A 173 6.29 10.53 -11.01
N SER A 174 6.13 11.76 -10.48
CA SER A 174 7.23 12.61 -10.04
C SER A 174 7.76 12.31 -8.64
N GLU A 175 7.07 11.50 -7.83
CA GLU A 175 7.38 11.33 -6.42
C GLU A 175 7.09 9.91 -5.90
N PHE A 176 8.10 9.32 -5.25
CA PHE A 176 7.93 8.10 -4.47
C PHE A 176 7.31 8.41 -3.11
N VAL A 177 6.22 7.73 -2.80
CA VAL A 177 5.47 7.81 -1.54
C VAL A 177 5.54 6.48 -0.80
N SER A 178 5.57 6.55 0.53
CA SER A 178 5.31 5.38 1.39
C SER A 178 3.80 5.26 1.55
N VAL A 179 3.21 4.13 1.14
CA VAL A 179 1.76 3.93 1.28
C VAL A 179 1.35 3.76 2.74
N THR A 180 2.23 3.23 3.59
CA THR A 180 1.99 3.12 5.03
C THR A 180 1.92 4.49 5.70
N LYS A 181 2.81 5.41 5.32
CA LYS A 181 2.84 6.78 5.88
C LYS A 181 1.89 7.73 5.17
N GLY A 182 1.39 7.37 3.98
CA GLY A 182 0.52 8.22 3.15
C GLY A 182 1.20 9.53 2.71
N SER A 183 2.53 9.57 2.68
CA SER A 183 3.32 10.77 2.38
C SER A 183 4.61 10.41 1.62
N LYS A 184 5.30 11.43 1.12
CA LYS A 184 6.60 11.30 0.44
C LYS A 184 7.55 10.40 1.25
N ALA A 185 8.21 9.46 0.58
CA ALA A 185 9.25 8.64 1.20
C ALA A 185 10.46 9.53 1.54
N ASN A 186 10.66 9.77 2.84
CA ASN A 186 11.77 10.62 3.33
C ASN A 186 13.13 9.92 3.32
N PHE A 187 13.14 8.58 3.24
CA PHE A 187 14.33 7.76 3.15
C PHE A 187 14.27 6.91 1.88
N LEU A 188 15.26 7.11 1.00
CA LEU A 188 15.46 6.33 -0.21
C LEU A 188 16.96 6.08 -0.35
N SER A 189 17.34 4.80 -0.43
CA SER A 189 18.75 4.38 -0.59
C SER A 189 18.88 3.54 -1.87
N TRP A 190 18.81 4.22 -3.00
CA TRP A 190 18.93 3.64 -4.34
C TRP A 190 20.24 2.87 -4.55
N ALA A 191 20.19 1.82 -5.35
CA ALA A 191 21.40 1.19 -5.88
C ALA A 191 22.08 2.12 -6.89
N ASP A 192 23.33 1.81 -7.23
CA ASP A 192 24.05 2.58 -8.24
C ASP A 192 23.34 2.45 -9.60
N GLY A 193 22.91 3.59 -10.16
CA GLY A 193 22.15 3.66 -11.42
C GLY A 193 20.63 3.71 -11.24
N GLU A 194 20.12 3.55 -10.02
CA GLU A 194 18.70 3.60 -9.69
C GLU A 194 18.28 5.00 -9.19
N PRO A 195 17.00 5.39 -9.34
CA PRO A 195 15.98 4.68 -10.09
C PRO A 195 16.14 4.87 -11.61
N THR A 196 15.84 3.84 -12.39
CA THR A 196 15.84 3.82 -13.86
C THR A 196 14.57 4.41 -14.47
N LYS A 197 13.50 4.56 -13.69
CA LYS A 197 12.16 5.02 -14.10
C LYS A 197 11.48 4.11 -15.12
N ASP A 198 11.79 2.82 -15.07
CA ASP A 198 11.12 1.77 -15.83
C ASP A 198 10.14 0.95 -14.99
N GLY A 199 9.94 1.36 -13.72
CA GLY A 199 8.91 0.83 -12.85
C GLY A 199 8.40 1.83 -11.82
N GLU A 200 7.28 1.48 -11.20
CA GLU A 200 6.57 2.35 -10.26
C GLU A 200 6.61 1.87 -8.81
N CYS A 201 7.11 0.65 -8.56
CA CYS A 201 7.14 0.02 -7.25
C CYS A 201 8.59 -0.27 -6.84
N VAL A 202 8.89 -0.14 -5.56
CA VAL A 202 10.27 -0.28 -5.08
C VAL A 202 10.50 -1.64 -4.44
N ASP A 203 11.53 -2.32 -4.91
CA ASP A 203 12.09 -3.50 -4.26
C ASP A 203 13.43 -3.19 -3.59
N ILE A 204 13.81 -4.03 -2.63
CA ILE A 204 15.15 -4.07 -2.06
C ILE A 204 15.84 -5.39 -2.40
N ARG A 205 17.15 -5.32 -2.55
CA ARG A 205 18.03 -6.50 -2.67
C ARG A 205 19.34 -6.26 -1.94
N THR A 206 19.96 -7.33 -1.47
CA THR A 206 21.31 -7.29 -0.92
C THR A 206 22.32 -7.72 -1.98
N PHE A 207 23.23 -6.84 -2.35
CA PHE A 207 24.33 -7.16 -3.26
C PHE A 207 25.67 -6.78 -2.61
N ASN A 208 26.65 -7.67 -2.60
CA ASN A 208 27.95 -7.48 -1.95
C ASN A 208 27.84 -7.00 -0.48
N GLY A 209 26.88 -7.55 0.27
CA GLY A 209 26.67 -7.23 1.69
C GLY A 209 25.98 -5.89 1.96
N LYS A 210 25.53 -5.18 0.93
CA LYS A 210 24.78 -3.92 1.05
C LYS A 210 23.39 -4.07 0.47
N THR A 211 22.39 -3.67 1.24
CA THR A 211 20.99 -3.63 0.80
C THR A 211 20.68 -2.27 0.20
N THR A 212 20.07 -2.26 -0.98
CA THR A 212 19.75 -1.05 -1.74
C THR A 212 18.38 -1.18 -2.41
N MET A 213 17.78 -0.04 -2.73
CA MET A 213 16.47 0.10 -3.39
C MET A 213 16.61 0.15 -4.92
N ASN A 214 15.56 -0.29 -5.62
CA ASN A 214 15.46 -0.37 -7.08
C ASN A 214 14.00 -0.14 -7.47
N ASP A 215 13.72 0.68 -8.47
CA ASP A 215 12.36 0.76 -9.04
C ASP A 215 12.15 -0.39 -10.03
N ASN A 216 10.96 -0.96 -10.00
CA ASN A 216 10.65 -2.17 -10.74
C ASN A 216 9.16 -2.19 -11.08
N SER A 217 8.81 -2.90 -12.14
CA SER A 217 7.42 -3.04 -12.55
C SER A 217 6.60 -3.63 -11.41
N CYS A 218 5.52 -2.95 -11.02
CA CYS A 218 4.63 -3.41 -9.95
C CYS A 218 4.02 -4.80 -10.21
N PHE A 219 4.06 -5.28 -11.47
CA PHE A 219 3.57 -6.59 -11.90
C PHE A 219 4.62 -7.70 -11.82
N ALA A 220 5.88 -7.39 -11.49
CA ALA A 220 6.90 -8.41 -11.29
C ALA A 220 6.57 -9.26 -10.05
N ASN A 221 6.76 -10.58 -10.14
CA ASN A 221 6.57 -11.46 -8.99
C ASN A 221 7.87 -11.57 -8.20
N LEU A 222 7.92 -10.94 -7.04
CA LEU A 222 9.07 -10.90 -6.13
C LEU A 222 8.65 -11.42 -4.73
N TYR A 223 9.63 -11.68 -3.87
CA TYR A 223 9.34 -11.85 -2.46
C TYR A 223 8.92 -10.50 -1.85
N PHE A 224 8.52 -10.49 -0.59
CA PHE A 224 8.08 -9.27 0.08
C PHE A 224 8.45 -9.29 1.56
N ILE A 225 8.48 -8.11 2.17
CA ILE A 225 8.73 -7.96 3.59
C ILE A 225 7.55 -7.24 4.20
N CYS A 226 6.94 -7.86 5.21
CA CYS A 226 5.92 -7.21 6.02
C CYS A 226 6.56 -6.63 7.29
N GLU A 227 6.04 -5.51 7.76
CA GLU A 227 6.37 -4.89 9.03
C GLU A 227 5.12 -4.90 9.92
N LYS A 228 5.33 -5.17 11.21
CA LYS A 228 4.31 -5.04 12.26
C LYS A 228 4.89 -4.17 13.37
N SER A 229 4.13 -3.16 13.76
CA SER A 229 4.42 -2.39 14.98
C SER A 229 3.84 -3.15 16.17
N ILE A 230 4.60 -3.28 17.26
CA ILE A 230 3.96 -3.65 18.54
C ILE A 230 3.13 -2.44 18.96
N GLU A 231 1.81 -2.60 18.97
CA GLU A 231 0.96 -1.75 19.81
C GLU A 231 1.30 -2.11 21.26
N ILE A 232 2.10 -1.25 21.92
CA ILE A 232 2.39 -1.33 23.37
C ILE A 232 1.15 -0.85 24.12
#